data_AF-A0A970TVQ0-F1
#
_entry.id   AF-A0A970TVQ0-F1
#
_cell.length_a   1.000
_cell.length_b   1.000
_cell.length_c   1.000
_cell.angle_alpha   90.00
_cell.angle_beta   90.00
_cell.angle_gamma   90.00
#
_symmetry.space_group_name_H-M   'P 1'
#
loop_
_entity.id
_entity.type
_entity.pdbx_description
1 polymer ?
#
loop_
_entity_poly.entity_id
_entity_poly.type
_entity_poly.pdbx_seq_one_letter_code
_entity_poly.pdbx_strand_id
1 'polypeptide(L)'
;GPSDIPTFSVVRKHGGLAYAVYPPGSTERFAQVDDLLKTGRVDSCGPADYRAGGQTDMWLQRQVTIIANRMVEERRRKLESKTARSPQHGE
;
A
#
# COMPACT_ATOMS: atom_id res chain seq x y z
N GLY A 1 19.72 -1.92 14.07
CA GLY A 1 18.95 -0.98 14.92
C GLY A 1 17.47 -1.36 14.92
N PRO A 2 16.59 -0.74 15.72
CA PRO A 2 15.22 -1.22 15.98
C PRO A 2 14.22 -1.09 14.81
N SER A 3 14.66 -1.09 13.54
CA SER A 3 13.84 -1.55 12.41
C SER A 3 14.67 -1.52 11.11
N ASP A 4 15.72 -2.34 11.03
CA ASP A 4 16.06 -2.91 9.73
C ASP A 4 15.08 -4.06 9.50
N ILE A 5 13.89 -3.76 8.97
CA ILE A 5 12.98 -4.79 8.47
C ILE A 5 13.20 -4.86 6.95
N PRO A 6 14.16 -5.65 6.46
CA PRO A 6 14.45 -5.80 5.03
C PRO A 6 13.23 -6.21 4.20
N THR A 7 12.22 -6.80 4.84
CA THR A 7 10.95 -7.19 4.23
C THR A 7 10.17 -6.01 3.64
N PHE A 8 10.22 -4.83 4.28
CA PHE A 8 9.45 -3.67 3.79
C PHE A 8 10.04 -3.06 2.51
N SER A 9 11.35 -3.13 2.32
CA SER A 9 11.99 -2.66 1.08
C SER A 9 11.53 -3.47 -0.14
N VAL A 10 11.37 -4.79 -0.01
CA VAL A 10 10.86 -5.65 -1.09
C VAL A 10 9.38 -5.37 -1.36
N VAL A 11 8.58 -5.24 -0.31
CA VAL A 11 7.14 -4.92 -0.42
C VAL A 11 6.97 -3.56 -1.13
N ARG A 12 7.71 -2.54 -0.71
CA ARG A 12 7.69 -1.20 -1.33
C ARG A 12 8.17 -1.20 -2.78
N LYS A 13 9.23 -1.95 -3.10
CA LYS A 13 9.71 -2.08 -4.48
C LYS A 13 8.63 -2.57 -5.45
N HIS A 14 7.71 -3.41 -4.97
CA HIS A 14 6.61 -3.94 -5.77
C HIS A 14 5.28 -3.16 -5.59
N GLY A 15 5.34 -1.94 -5.04
CA GLY A 15 4.18 -1.07 -4.87
C GLY A 15 3.32 -1.37 -3.65
N GLY A 16 3.81 -2.16 -2.70
CA GLY A 16 3.20 -2.31 -1.39
C GLY A 16 3.50 -1.11 -0.48
N LEU A 17 2.69 -0.97 0.57
CA LEU A 17 2.75 0.15 1.52
C LEU A 17 2.94 -0.39 2.94
N ALA A 18 3.62 0.37 3.78
CA ALA A 18 3.79 0.07 5.19
C ALA A 18 2.89 0.99 6.03
N TYR A 19 2.19 0.41 7.00
CA TYR A 19 1.30 1.13 7.90
C TYR A 19 1.67 0.78 9.35
N ALA A 20 1.95 1.80 10.17
CA ALA A 20 2.26 1.60 11.57
C ALA A 20 1.03 1.82 12.45
N VAL A 21 0.90 0.99 13.50
CA VAL A 21 -0.20 1.08 14.47
C VAL A 21 0.33 1.33 15.87
N TYR A 22 -0.43 2.07 16.66
CA TYR A 22 -0.15 2.31 18.08
C TYR A 22 -1.40 2.05 18.95
N PRO A 23 -1.27 1.61 20.21
CA PRO A 23 -2.42 1.46 21.10
C PRO A 23 -3.16 2.80 21.29
N PRO A 24 -4.50 2.85 21.14
CA PRO A 24 -5.26 4.05 21.39
C PRO A 24 -4.98 4.64 22.79
N GLY A 25 -4.85 5.96 22.89
CA GLY A 25 -4.58 6.65 24.15
C GLY A 25 -3.11 6.65 24.61
N SER A 26 -2.21 5.97 23.89
CA SER A 26 -0.79 5.94 24.24
C SER A 26 0.03 6.99 23.49
N THR A 27 0.25 8.15 24.09
CA THR A 27 1.07 9.25 23.53
C THR A 27 2.52 8.84 23.24
N GLU A 28 3.13 8.00 24.08
CA GLU A 28 4.50 7.51 23.88
C GLU A 28 4.63 6.70 22.59
N ARG A 29 3.74 5.70 22.42
CA ARG A 29 3.68 4.88 21.20
C ARG A 29 3.28 5.68 19.97
N PHE A 30 2.42 6.70 20.13
CA PHE A 30 2.10 7.63 19.05
C PHE A 30 3.36 8.36 18.57
N ALA A 31 4.17 8.91 19.49
CA ALA A 31 5.41 9.60 19.14
C ALA A 31 6.40 8.69 18.40
N GLN A 32 6.55 7.43 18.84
CA GLN A 32 7.40 6.45 18.15
C GLN A 32 6.94 6.20 16.71
N VAL A 33 5.63 6.07 16.49
CA VAL A 33 5.05 5.81 15.17
C VAL A 33 5.10 7.06 14.28
N ASP A 34 4.90 8.25 14.85
CA ASP A 34 5.06 9.53 14.17
C ASP A 34 6.49 9.74 13.68
N ASP A 35 7.50 9.34 14.45
CA ASP A 35 8.89 9.36 14.01
C ASP A 35 9.16 8.39 12.84
N LEU A 36 8.51 7.21 12.82
CA LEU A 36 8.57 6.30 11.67
C LEU A 36 7.98 6.94 10.41
N LEU A 37 6.89 7.71 10.55
CA LEU A 37 6.27 8.42 9.45
C LEU A 37 7.16 9.55 8.93
N LYS A 38 7.69 10.39 9.83
CA LYS A 38 8.61 11.50 9.50
C LYS A 38 9.87 11.04 8.80
N THR A 39 10.42 9.91 9.23
CA THR A 39 11.62 9.30 8.62
C THR A 39 11.30 8.51 7.35
N GLY A 40 10.04 8.49 6.90
CA GLY A 40 9.61 7.82 5.68
C GLY A 40 9.66 6.29 5.76
N ARG A 41 9.77 5.72 6.97
CA ARG A 41 9.85 4.26 7.18
C ARG A 41 8.50 3.58 7.06
N VAL A 42 7.42 4.34 7.27
CA VAL A 42 6.05 3.95 6.96
C VAL A 42 5.39 4.99 6.06
N ASP A 43 4.36 4.57 5.34
CA ASP A 43 3.62 5.40 4.40
C ASP A 43 2.43 6.11 5.08
N SER A 44 1.94 5.53 6.19
CA SER A 44 0.95 6.16 7.07
C SER A 44 0.91 5.46 8.43
N CYS A 45 0.12 6.01 9.34
CA CYS A 45 -0.08 5.43 10.66
C CYS A 45 -1.47 5.73 11.24
N GLY A 46 -1.85 4.99 12.27
CA GLY A 46 -3.08 5.24 13.03
C GLY A 46 -3.21 4.35 14.26
N PRO A 47 -4.33 4.46 15.00
CA PRO A 47 -4.57 3.64 16.17
C PRO A 47 -4.69 2.16 15.78
N ALA A 48 -4.37 1.25 16.70
CA ALA A 48 -4.64 -0.19 16.57
C ALA A 48 -6.14 -0.49 16.75
N ASP A 49 -6.99 0.23 16.01
CA ASP A 49 -8.44 0.12 16.01
C ASP A 49 -8.95 -0.12 14.58
N TYR A 50 -9.30 -1.37 14.31
CA TYR A 50 -9.70 -1.86 12.99
C TYR A 50 -11.22 -1.92 12.81
N ARG A 51 -11.99 -1.32 13.72
CA ARG A 51 -13.45 -1.28 13.61
C ARG A 51 -13.86 -0.44 12.40
N ALA A 52 -14.99 -0.82 11.80
CA ALA A 52 -15.53 -0.16 10.63
C ALA A 52 -15.72 1.35 10.85
N GLY A 53 -15.30 2.16 9.88
CA GLY A 53 -15.41 3.63 9.94
C GLY A 53 -14.33 4.33 10.76
N GLY A 54 -13.41 3.59 11.39
CA GLY A 54 -12.21 4.13 12.00
C GLY A 54 -11.14 4.53 10.98
N GLN A 55 -10.17 5.34 11.39
CA GLN A 55 -9.07 5.80 10.52
C GLN A 55 -8.31 4.63 9.88
N THR A 56 -7.97 3.61 10.67
CA THR A 56 -7.18 2.47 10.20
C THR A 56 -7.97 1.60 9.23
N ASP A 57 -9.25 1.35 9.51
CA ASP A 57 -10.16 0.68 8.59
C ASP A 57 -10.25 1.42 7.24
N MET A 58 -10.58 2.72 7.27
CA MET A 58 -10.70 3.54 6.06
C MET A 58 -9.40 3.56 5.24
N TRP A 59 -8.25 3.69 5.91
CA TRP A 59 -6.97 3.72 5.22
C TRP A 59 -6.67 2.39 4.52
N LEU A 60 -6.85 1.27 5.23
CA LEU A 60 -6.62 -0.06 4.69
C LEU A 60 -7.54 -0.35 3.51
N GLN A 61 -8.85 -0.09 3.66
CA GLN A 61 -9.83 -0.27 2.58
C GLN A 61 -9.47 0.54 1.34
N ARG A 62 -9.09 1.82 1.53
CA ARG A 62 -8.68 2.70 0.43
C ARG A 62 -7.45 2.17 -0.29
N GLN A 63 -6.40 1.77 0.44
CA GLN A 63 -5.17 1.29 -0.19
C GLN A 63 -5.37 -0.05 -0.92
N VAL A 64 -6.12 -0.98 -0.32
CA VAL A 64 -6.48 -2.24 -0.98
C VAL A 64 -7.24 -1.97 -2.29
N THR A 65 -8.19 -1.04 -2.28
CA THR A 65 -8.94 -0.64 -3.47
C THR A 65 -8.04 -0.03 -4.55
N ILE A 66 -7.12 0.87 -4.17
CA ILE A 66 -6.15 1.47 -5.10
C ILE A 66 -5.28 0.38 -5.74
N ILE A 67 -4.74 -0.55 -4.94
CA ILE A 67 -3.89 -1.63 -5.43
C ILE A 67 -4.67 -2.55 -6.37
N ALA A 68 -5.90 -2.93 -6.01
CA ALA A 68 -6.75 -3.76 -6.86
C ALA A 68 -7.06 -3.08 -8.20
N ASN A 69 -7.44 -1.80 -8.18
CA ASN A 69 -7.71 -1.03 -9.39
C ASN A 69 -6.47 -0.94 -10.29
N ARG A 70 -5.29 -0.71 -9.71
CA ARG A 70 -4.03 -0.72 -10.45
C ARG A 70 -3.80 -2.08 -11.13
N MET A 71 -4.03 -3.19 -10.44
CA MET A 71 -3.88 -4.53 -11.03
C MET A 71 -4.84 -4.77 -12.19
N VAL A 72 -6.09 -4.29 -12.09
CA VAL A 72 -7.09 -4.39 -13.16
C VAL A 72 -6.65 -3.58 -14.38
N GLU A 73 -6.24 -2.33 -14.18
CA GLU A 73 -5.79 -1.45 -15.26
C GLU A 73 -4.53 -1.99 -15.95
N GLU A 74 -3.56 -2.51 -15.21
CA GLU A 74 -2.37 -3.15 -15.78
C GLU A 74 -2.73 -4.37 -16.62
N ARG A 75 -3.72 -5.17 -16.22
CA ARG A 75 -4.21 -6.32 -17.00
C ARG A 75 -4.94 -5.87 -18.26
N ARG A 76 -5.79 -4.84 -18.16
CA ARG A 76 -6.52 -4.28 -19.30
C ARG A 76 -5.57 -3.76 -20.37
N ARG A 77 -4.57 -2.95 -19.98
CA ARG A 77 -3.53 -2.43 -20.90
C ARG A 77 -2.77 -3.55 -21.59
N LYS A 78 -2.44 -4.62 -20.87
CA LYS A 78 -1.78 -5.81 -21.45
C LYS A 78 -2.66 -6.51 -22.49
N LEU A 79 -3.98 -6.60 -22.29
CA LEU A 79 -4.89 -7.15 -23.30
C LEU A 79 -4.96 -6.25 -24.54
N GLU A 80 -5.21 -4.95 -24.34
CA GLU A 80 -5.35 -3.98 -25.43
C GLU A 80 -4.09 -3.95 -26.31
N SER A 81 -2.90 -3.99 -25.70
CA SER A 81 -1.63 -4.02 -26.43
C SER A 81 -1.42 -5.28 -27.28
N LYS A 82 -2.04 -6.41 -26.90
CA LYS A 82 -1.98 -7.67 -27.67
C LYS A 82 -2.96 -7.67 -28.84
N THR A 83 -4.17 -7.17 -28.62
CA THR A 83 -5.22 -7.15 -29.66
C THR A 83 -4.93 -6.12 -30.75
N ALA A 84 -4.32 -4.98 -30.41
CA ALA A 84 -3.91 -3.96 -31.38
C ALA A 84 -2.78 -4.41 -32.33
N ARG A 85 -2.14 -5.56 -32.07
CA ARG A 85 -0.94 -6.03 -32.77
C ARG A 85 -1.12 -7.36 -33.49
N SER A 86 -2.35 -7.76 -33.80
CA SER A 86 -2.59 -8.91 -34.68
C SER A 86 -2.10 -8.56 -36.10
N PRO A 87 -1.09 -9.25 -36.66
CA PRO A 87 -0.69 -9.05 -38.04
C PRO A 87 -1.82 -9.56 -38.94
N GLN A 88 -2.33 -8.72 -39.83
CA GLN A 88 -3.10 -9.21 -40.98
C GLN A 88 -2.11 -9.93 -41.89
N HIS A 89 -2.18 -11.26 -41.94
CA HIS A 89 -1.61 -12.02 -43.05
C HIS A 89 -2.56 -11.80 -44.23
N GLY A 90 -2.20 -10.85 -45.10
CA GLY A 90 -2.83 -10.69 -46.41
C GLY A 90 -2.28 -11.76 -47.34
N GLU A 91 -3.20 -12.51 -47.95
CA GLU A 91 -2.97 -13.47 -49.04
C GLU A 91 -2.52 -12.77 -50.33
#